data_AF-A0A1D8AEL7-F1
#
_entry.id   AF-A0A1D8AEL7-F1
#
_cell.length_a   1.000
_cell.length_b   1.000
_cell.length_c   1.000
_cell.angle_alpha   90.00
_cell.angle_beta   90.00
_cell.angle_gamma   90.00
#
_symmetry.space_group_name_H-M   'P 1'
#
loop_
_entity.id
_entity.type
_entity.pdbx_description
1 polymer ?
#
loop_
_entity_poly.entity_id
_entity_poly.type
_entity_poly.pdbx_seq_one_letter_code
_entity_poly.pdbx_strand_id
1 'polypeptide(L)'
;MLHISPLFAQHILGLEAAASNDLLGQLIDHITDDSLAYYHDWKNDELVLWDNFRTIHSAEGVPQGESREMHRTTISATYELGRYLGPQAA
;
A
#
# COMPACT_ATOMS: atom_id res chain seq x y z
N MET A 1 -6.80 -7.72 -7.30
CA MET A 1 -6.36 -6.79 -6.25
C MET A 1 -5.24 -7.48 -5.50
N LEU A 2 -4.04 -6.91 -5.51
CA LEU A 2 -2.89 -7.42 -4.79
C LEU A 2 -2.80 -6.68 -3.46
N HIS A 3 -3.01 -7.39 -2.35
CA HIS A 3 -2.98 -6.82 -1.01
C HIS A 3 -1.64 -7.14 -0.35
N ILE A 4 -0.61 -6.40 -0.77
CA ILE A 4 0.79 -6.62 -0.39
C ILE A 4 1.36 -5.25 -0.03
N SER A 5 2.04 -5.16 1.12
CA SER A 5 2.82 -3.98 1.48
C SER A 5 4.31 -4.31 1.32
N PRO A 6 5.05 -3.60 0.46
CA PRO A 6 6.50 -3.80 0.32
C PRO A 6 7.27 -3.62 1.65
N LEU A 7 6.76 -2.79 2.56
CA LEU A 7 7.41 -2.52 3.85
C LEU A 7 7.06 -3.52 4.96
N PHE A 8 5.95 -4.27 4.81
CA PHE A 8 5.45 -5.13 5.90
C PHE A 8 5.28 -6.61 5.52
N ALA A 9 5.25 -6.95 4.23
CA ALA A 9 5.20 -8.35 3.80
C ALA A 9 6.51 -9.07 4.19
N GLN A 10 6.38 -10.21 4.86
CA GLN A 10 7.54 -10.98 5.36
C GLN A 10 7.79 -12.25 4.55
N HIS A 11 6.75 -13.05 4.35
CA HIS A 11 6.81 -14.30 3.59
C HIS A 11 5.41 -14.75 3.18
N ILE A 12 5.35 -15.73 2.27
CA ILE A 12 4.12 -16.37 1.80
C ILE A 12 4.01 -17.72 2.48
N LEU A 13 2.92 -17.93 3.23
CA LEU A 13 2.65 -19.18 3.93
C LEU A 13 2.59 -20.35 2.95
N GLY A 14 3.22 -21.47 3.32
CA GLY A 14 3.25 -22.68 2.51
C GLY A 14 4.31 -22.70 1.40
N LEU A 15 5.11 -21.65 1.26
CA LEU A 15 6.28 -21.63 0.36
C LEU A 15 7.59 -21.71 1.16
N GLU A 16 8.56 -22.40 0.57
CA GLU A 16 9.95 -22.35 1.03
C GLU A 16 10.49 -20.91 0.91
N ALA A 17 11.41 -20.53 1.82
CA ALA A 17 11.86 -19.14 1.95
C ALA A 17 12.36 -18.52 0.63
N ALA A 18 13.13 -19.28 -0.16
CA ALA A 18 13.63 -18.80 -1.45
C ALA A 18 12.49 -18.54 -2.46
N ALA A 19 11.53 -19.45 -2.54
CA ALA A 19 10.36 -19.30 -3.43
C ALA A 19 9.43 -18.18 -2.97
N SER A 20 9.24 -18.03 -1.66
CA SER A 20 8.50 -16.92 -1.07
C SER A 20 9.13 -15.57 -1.42
N ASN A 21 10.45 -15.44 -1.26
CA ASN A 21 11.16 -14.20 -1.54
C ASN A 21 11.13 -13.84 -3.03
N ASP A 22 11.33 -14.83 -3.90
CA ASP A 22 11.27 -14.64 -5.35
C ASP A 22 9.88 -14.14 -5.80
N LEU A 23 8.81 -14.78 -5.32
CA LEU A 23 7.45 -14.38 -5.65
C LEU A 23 7.09 -13.01 -5.05
N LEU A 24 7.49 -12.72 -3.81
CA LEU A 24 7.30 -11.40 -3.22
C LEU A 24 8.02 -10.31 -4.02
N GLY A 25 9.25 -10.57 -4.48
CA GLY A 25 10.00 -9.65 -5.34
C GLY A 25 9.24 -9.33 -6.62
N GLN A 26 8.81 -10.35 -7.37
CA GLN A 26 8.05 -10.18 -8.61
C GLN A 26 6.74 -9.40 -8.40
N LEU A 27 6.03 -9.66 -7.30
CA LEU A 27 4.80 -8.96 -6.97
C LEU A 27 5.04 -7.52 -6.55
N ILE A 28 6.10 -7.26 -5.78
CA ILE A 28 6.50 -5.90 -5.39
C ILE A 28 6.88 -5.10 -6.64
N ASP A 29 7.75 -5.65 -7.50
CA ASP A 29 8.16 -5.01 -8.75
C ASP A 29 6.96 -4.64 -9.62
N HIS A 30 5.97 -5.52 -9.70
CA HIS A 30 4.74 -5.25 -10.46
C HIS A 30 3.88 -4.14 -9.84
N ILE A 31 3.67 -4.14 -8.52
CA ILE A 31 2.81 -3.13 -7.87
C ILE A 31 3.49 -1.77 -7.72
N THR A 32 4.82 -1.70 -7.85
CA THR A 32 5.60 -0.46 -7.82
C THR A 32 6.01 0.02 -9.21
N ASP A 33 5.46 -0.54 -10.29
CA ASP A 33 5.68 -0.04 -11.65
C ASP A 33 5.13 1.40 -11.77
N ASP A 34 6.01 2.35 -12.10
CA ASP A 34 5.68 3.78 -12.22
C ASP A 34 4.55 4.04 -13.24
N SER A 35 4.33 3.16 -14.22
CA SER A 35 3.22 3.27 -15.18
C SER A 35 1.83 3.05 -14.55
N LEU A 36 1.78 2.45 -13.35
CA LEU A 36 0.56 2.25 -12.56
C LEU A 36 0.36 3.35 -11.51
N ALA A 37 1.35 4.24 -11.33
CA ALA A 37 1.36 5.22 -10.26
C ALA A 37 0.67 6.53 -10.65
N TYR A 38 0.06 7.16 -9.65
CA TYR A 38 -0.37 8.55 -9.69
C TYR A 38 0.54 9.38 -8.79
N TYR A 39 1.17 10.41 -9.37
CA TYR A 39 1.99 11.38 -8.63
C TYR A 39 1.21 12.65 -8.40
N HIS A 40 1.04 13.01 -7.14
CA HIS A 40 0.32 14.21 -6.73
C HIS A 40 1.32 15.33 -6.40
N ASP A 41 1.32 16.39 -7.22
CA ASP A 41 2.07 17.62 -6.97
C ASP A 41 1.27 18.52 -6.01
N TRP A 42 1.48 18.31 -4.71
CA TRP A 42 0.76 18.99 -3.63
C TRP A 42 0.76 20.52 -3.77
N LYS A 43 -0.42 21.12 -3.60
CA LYS A 43 -0.61 22.54 -3.32
C LYS A 43 -1.21 22.75 -1.94
N ASN A 44 -1.09 23.98 -1.43
CA ASN A 44 -1.71 24.34 -0.16
C ASN A 44 -3.22 24.14 -0.24
N ASP A 45 -3.80 23.69 0.88
CA ASP A 45 -5.23 23.46 1.05
C ASP A 45 -5.83 22.33 0.19
N GLU A 46 -5.01 21.46 -0.39
CA GLU A 46 -5.48 20.26 -1.09
C GLU A 46 -5.66 19.05 -0.18
N LEU A 47 -6.55 18.15 -0.61
CA LEU A 47 -6.82 16.89 0.06
C LEU A 47 -6.78 15.75 -0.95
N VAL A 48 -6.01 14.71 -0.62
CA VAL A 48 -6.05 13.42 -1.30
C VAL A 48 -6.73 12.40 -0.39
N LEU A 49 -7.72 11.71 -0.94
CA LEU A 49 -8.39 10.58 -0.31
C LEU A 49 -8.05 9.31 -1.09
N TRP A 50 -7.63 8.26 -0.40
CA TRP A 50 -7.34 6.96 -1.00
C TRP A 50 -7.95 5.81 -0.19
N ASP A 51 -8.09 4.67 -0.85
CA ASP A 51 -8.64 3.44 -0.28
C ASP A 51 -7.51 2.45 0.02
N ASN A 52 -7.14 2.31 1.30
CA ASN A 52 -6.05 1.44 1.74
C ASN A 52 -6.19 -0.03 1.33
N PHE A 53 -7.40 -0.53 1.03
CA PHE A 53 -7.56 -1.90 0.55
C PHE A 53 -7.18 -2.08 -0.91
N ARG A 54 -7.16 -0.99 -1.68
CA ARG A 54 -7.00 -1.02 -3.15
C ARG A 54 -5.71 -0.34 -3.62
N THR A 55 -5.04 0.42 -2.77
CA THR A 55 -3.87 1.21 -3.12
C THR A 55 -2.74 1.02 -2.13
N ILE A 56 -1.51 1.01 -2.63
CA ILE A 56 -0.32 1.36 -1.84
C ILE A 56 0.02 2.84 -2.07
N HIS A 57 0.73 3.46 -1.14
CA HIS A 57 1.24 4.82 -1.31
C HIS A 57 2.65 4.93 -0.76
N SER A 58 3.40 5.89 -1.30
CA SER A 58 4.72 6.26 -0.82
C SER A 58 4.77 7.78 -0.64
N ALA A 59 5.62 8.24 0.28
CA ALA A 59 5.93 9.64 0.44
C ALA A 59 7.38 9.88 0.01
N GLU A 60 7.60 10.93 -0.78
CA GLU A 60 8.94 11.40 -1.08
C GLU A 60 9.53 12.17 0.11
N GLY A 61 10.86 12.30 0.11
CA GLY A 61 11.57 13.10 1.10
C GLY A 61 11.25 14.59 0.98
N VAL A 62 11.44 15.33 2.06
CA VAL A 62 11.37 16.80 2.06
C VAL A 62 12.78 17.35 1.80
N PRO A 63 12.98 18.28 0.85
CA PRO A 63 14.27 18.90 0.61
C PRO A 63 14.86 19.51 1.89
N GLN A 64 16.19 19.53 1.98
CA GLN A 64 16.86 20.08 3.15
C GLN A 64 16.56 21.59 3.30
N GLY A 65 16.12 22.00 4.49
CA GLY A 65 15.81 23.40 4.80
C GLY A 65 14.35 23.79 4.51
N GLU A 66 13.56 22.89 3.93
CA GLU A 66 12.13 23.08 3.73
C GLU A 66 11.31 22.42 4.85
N SER A 67 10.11 22.94 5.10
CA SER A 67 9.15 22.36 6.03
C SER A 67 7.89 21.91 5.30
N ARG A 68 7.36 20.75 5.70
CA ARG A 68 6.10 20.21 5.17
C ARG A 68 5.24 19.72 6.33
N GLU A 69 4.08 20.34 6.51
CA GLU A 69 3.09 19.94 7.50
C GLU A 69 1.89 19.30 6.79
N MET A 70 1.45 18.14 7.29
CA MET A 70 0.33 17.38 6.74
C MET A 70 -0.55 16.91 7.88
N HIS A 71 -1.86 17.02 7.73
CA HIS A 71 -2.82 16.42 8.67
C HIS A 71 -3.48 15.22 8.01
N ARG A 72 -3.62 14.12 8.76
CA ARG A 72 -4.26 12.89 8.26
C ARG A 72 -5.28 12.39 9.27
N THR A 73 -6.48 12.10 8.76
CA THR A 73 -7.45 11.25 9.45
C THR A 73 -7.60 9.92 8.71
N THR A 74 -8.15 8.91 9.36
CA THR A 74 -8.37 7.59 8.76
C THR A 74 -9.77 7.11 9.12
N ILE A 75 -10.51 6.67 8.12
CA ILE A 75 -11.83 6.08 8.33
C ILE A 75 -11.62 4.66 8.84
N SER A 76 -12.21 4.33 10.00
CA SER A 76 -12.16 2.98 10.53
C SER A 76 -12.85 2.00 9.60
N ALA A 77 -12.23 0.85 9.34
CA ALA A 77 -12.85 -0.24 8.61
C ALA A 77 -13.86 -0.99 9.50
N THR A 78 -14.83 -1.64 8.87
CA THR A 78 -15.78 -2.56 9.52
C THR A 78 -15.33 -4.03 9.45
N TYR A 79 -14.22 -4.31 8.77
CA TYR A 79 -13.61 -5.63 8.65
C TYR A 79 -12.08 -5.48 8.49
N GLU A 80 -11.34 -6.54 8.84
CA GLU A 80 -9.88 -6.46 9.01
C GLU A 80 -9.09 -6.65 7.71
N LEU A 81 -9.57 -7.46 6.75
CA LEU A 81 -8.79 -7.83 5.56
C LEU A 81 -9.63 -7.88 4.28
N GLY A 82 -9.13 -7.23 3.22
CA GLY A 82 -9.41 -7.54 1.82
C GLY A 82 -10.89 -7.60 1.39
N ARG A 83 -11.22 -8.56 0.51
CA ARG A 83 -12.59 -8.79 0.02
C ARG A 83 -13.37 -9.57 1.06
N TYR A 84 -14.44 -8.99 1.61
CA TYR A 84 -15.40 -9.71 2.44
C TYR A 84 -16.04 -10.86 1.64
N LEU A 85 -15.76 -12.11 2.03
CA LEU A 85 -16.28 -13.32 1.36
C LEU A 85 -17.63 -13.78 1.95
N GLY A 86 -18.24 -13.03 2.86
CA GLY A 86 -19.38 -13.49 3.64
C GLY A 86 -18.97 -14.39 4.81
N PRO A 87 -19.93 -14.87 5.62
CA PRO A 87 -19.66 -15.90 6.62
C PRO A 87 -19.11 -17.16 5.91
N GLN A 88 -17.96 -17.65 6.37
CA GLN A 88 -17.39 -18.90 5.91
C GLN A 88 -18.38 -20.01 6.28
N ALA A 89 -18.95 -20.69 5.28
CA ALA A 89 -19.75 -21.88 5.53
C ALA A 89 -18.90 -22.87 6.32
N ALA A 90 -19.41 -23.28 7.48
CA ALA A 90 -18.82 -24.30 8.34
C ALA A 90 -18.73 -25.65 7.63
#